data_AF-A0A4Q9HK63-F1
#
_entry.id   AF-A0A4Q9HK63-F1
#
_cell.length_a   1.000
_cell.length_b   1.000
_cell.length_c   1.000
_cell.angle_alpha   90.00
_cell.angle_beta   90.00
_cell.angle_gamma   90.00
#
_symmetry.space_group_name_H-M   'P 1'
#
loop_
_entity.id
_entity.type
_entity.pdbx_description
1 polymer ?
#
loop_
_entity_poly.entity_id
_entity_poly.type
_entity_poly.pdbx_seq_one_letter_code
_entity_poly.pdbx_strand_id
1 'polypeptide(L)'
;VAESGEADDAGTDRAAHVINALLAECGARPHLSRHGGHAWHLHVDRGEDAGWADWFLASSAVALAQILTEYGRVTWGECAAPRCATLYLGTGPGSAHRYCSAACASRERVAAHRRRRRAGAE
;
A
#
# COMPACT_ATOMS: atom_id res chain seq x y z
N VAL A 1 1.94 -19.32 -13.85
CA VAL A 1 1.48 -17.97 -14.25
C VAL A 1 0.00 -17.77 -13.93
N ALA A 2 -0.86 -18.77 -14.20
CA ALA A 2 -2.28 -18.72 -13.81
C ALA A 2 -2.50 -18.72 -12.27
N GLU A 3 -1.82 -19.60 -11.52
CA GLU A 3 -1.96 -19.67 -10.04
C GLU A 3 -1.52 -18.40 -9.30
N SER A 4 -0.57 -17.66 -9.88
CA SER A 4 -0.07 -16.39 -9.32
C SER A 4 -0.99 -15.21 -9.59
N GLY A 5 -1.84 -15.27 -10.64
CA GLY A 5 -2.82 -14.21 -10.92
C GLY A 5 -4.06 -14.33 -10.03
N GLU A 6 -4.54 -15.55 -9.81
CA GLU A 6 -5.76 -15.81 -9.02
C GLU A 6 -5.56 -15.54 -7.52
N ALA A 7 -4.35 -15.79 -7.01
CA ALA A 7 -3.97 -15.40 -5.64
C ALA A 7 -3.77 -13.88 -5.48
N ASP A 8 -3.32 -13.18 -6.54
CA ASP A 8 -3.18 -11.72 -6.57
C ASP A 8 -4.55 -11.03 -6.64
N ASP A 9 -5.49 -11.62 -7.39
CA ASP A 9 -6.89 -11.20 -7.46
C ASP A 9 -7.58 -11.35 -6.10
N ALA A 10 -7.44 -12.50 -5.42
CA ALA A 10 -8.03 -12.69 -4.09
C ALA A 10 -7.46 -11.72 -3.03
N GLY A 11 -6.18 -11.36 -3.14
CA GLY A 11 -5.54 -10.35 -2.29
C GLY A 11 -6.07 -8.93 -2.59
N THR A 12 -6.24 -8.62 -3.86
CA THR A 12 -6.77 -7.35 -4.37
C THR A 12 -8.24 -7.15 -3.96
N ASP A 13 -9.08 -8.18 -4.12
CA ASP A 13 -10.48 -8.16 -3.69
C ASP A 13 -10.61 -7.94 -2.19
N ARG A 14 -9.80 -8.64 -1.39
CA ARG A 14 -9.77 -8.43 0.06
C ARG A 14 -9.38 -6.99 0.40
N ALA A 15 -8.36 -6.44 -0.24
CA ALA A 15 -7.94 -5.06 -0.02
C ALA A 15 -9.06 -4.07 -0.38
N ALA A 16 -9.74 -4.26 -1.51
CA ALA A 16 -10.88 -3.46 -1.92
C ALA A 16 -12.01 -3.49 -0.88
N HIS A 17 -12.36 -4.66 -0.36
CA HIS A 17 -13.37 -4.80 0.68
C HIS A 17 -13.01 -4.09 1.98
N VAL A 18 -11.76 -4.21 2.43
CA VAL A 18 -11.27 -3.51 3.63
C VAL A 18 -11.28 -2.00 3.43
N ILE A 19 -10.80 -1.50 2.29
CA ILE A 19 -10.80 -0.07 1.97
C ILE A 19 -12.22 0.47 1.94
N ASN A 20 -13.16 -0.24 1.29
CA ASN A 20 -14.57 0.16 1.27
C ASN A 20 -15.20 0.20 2.67
N ALA A 21 -14.87 -0.76 3.53
CA ALA A 21 -15.33 -0.76 4.91
C ALA A 21 -14.79 0.47 5.69
N LEU A 22 -13.51 0.81 5.52
CA LEU A 22 -12.90 1.98 6.15
C LEU A 22 -13.50 3.29 5.65
N LEU A 23 -13.74 3.42 4.34
CA LEU A 23 -14.40 4.59 3.77
C LEU A 23 -15.82 4.76 4.31
N ALA A 24 -16.57 3.67 4.44
CA ALA A 24 -17.91 3.67 5.02
C ALA A 24 -17.88 4.03 6.51
N GLU A 25 -16.95 3.46 7.29
CA GLU A 25 -16.75 3.76 8.71
C GLU A 25 -16.40 5.23 8.94
N CYS A 26 -15.50 5.78 8.12
CA CYS A 26 -15.15 7.20 8.17
C CYS A 26 -16.30 8.11 7.75
N GLY A 27 -17.34 7.58 7.09
CA GLY A 27 -18.37 8.40 6.46
C GLY A 27 -17.79 9.28 5.36
N ALA A 28 -16.80 8.75 4.62
CA ALA A 28 -16.01 9.54 3.69
C ALA A 28 -16.89 10.13 2.58
N ARG A 29 -16.98 11.46 2.55
CA ARG A 29 -17.81 12.21 1.59
C ARG A 29 -16.93 13.27 0.92
N PRO A 30 -16.38 12.98 -0.26
CA PRO A 30 -15.52 13.90 -0.98
C PRO A 30 -16.21 15.25 -1.22
N HIS A 31 -15.60 16.34 -0.78
CA HIS A 31 -16.08 17.69 -0.99
C HIS A 31 -14.90 18.65 -1.19
N LEU A 32 -15.13 19.76 -1.90
CA LEU A 32 -14.12 20.77 -2.12
C LEU A 32 -14.24 21.85 -1.05
N SER A 33 -13.11 22.27 -0.48
CA SER A 33 -13.05 23.40 0.44
C SER A 33 -11.88 24.33 0.08
N ARG A 34 -11.93 25.55 0.61
CA ARG A 34 -10.89 26.56 0.44
C ARG A 34 -10.74 27.36 1.72
N HIS A 35 -9.68 27.09 2.46
CA HIS A 35 -9.38 27.71 3.76
C HIS A 35 -7.86 27.81 3.99
N GLY A 36 -7.45 28.48 5.08
CA GLY A 36 -6.03 28.55 5.49
C GLY A 36 -5.08 29.23 4.49
N GLY A 37 -5.60 30.01 3.54
CA GLY A 37 -4.80 30.59 2.44
C GLY A 37 -4.45 29.59 1.33
N HIS A 38 -4.97 28.36 1.39
CA HIS A 38 -4.79 27.36 0.34
C HIS A 38 -5.84 27.53 -0.78
N ALA A 39 -5.49 27.07 -1.98
CA ALA A 39 -6.44 26.95 -3.09
C ALA A 39 -7.49 25.87 -2.80
N TRP A 40 -8.47 25.72 -3.70
CA TRP A 40 -9.45 24.64 -3.62
C TRP A 40 -8.77 23.28 -3.51
N HIS A 41 -9.17 22.47 -2.52
CA HIS A 41 -8.63 21.14 -2.29
C HIS A 41 -9.72 20.18 -1.80
N LEU A 42 -9.46 18.88 -1.98
CA LEU A 42 -10.39 17.83 -1.64
C LEU A 42 -10.30 17.48 -0.15
N HIS A 43 -11.45 17.44 0.52
CA HIS A 43 -11.65 16.87 1.85
C HIS A 43 -12.45 15.59 1.73
N VAL A 44 -12.16 14.63 2.60
CA VAL A 44 -12.80 13.31 2.60
C VAL A 44 -13.26 12.88 3.99
N ASP A 45 -12.95 13.66 5.02
CA ASP A 45 -13.46 13.52 6.37
C ASP A 45 -14.90 14.04 6.52
N ARG A 46 -15.42 14.00 7.76
CA ARG A 46 -16.81 14.36 8.10
C ARG A 46 -17.07 15.87 8.20
N GLY A 47 -16.10 16.72 7.88
CA GLY A 47 -16.22 18.19 7.92
C GLY A 47 -15.05 18.87 8.63
N GLU A 48 -15.05 20.20 8.65
CA GLU A 48 -13.91 21.04 9.08
C GLU A 48 -13.44 20.79 10.53
N ASP A 49 -14.30 20.24 11.39
CA ASP A 49 -14.00 19.93 12.81
C ASP A 49 -13.61 18.46 13.04
N ALA A 50 -13.36 17.67 11.99
CA ALA A 50 -12.96 16.28 12.14
C ALA A 50 -11.63 16.18 12.91
N GLY A 51 -11.57 15.26 13.88
CA GLY A 51 -10.34 15.00 14.61
C GLY A 51 -9.23 14.48 13.68
N TRP A 52 -7.98 14.73 14.04
CA TRP A 52 -6.81 14.29 13.25
C TRP A 52 -6.82 12.80 12.92
N ALA A 53 -7.32 11.95 13.82
CA ALA A 53 -7.42 10.51 13.60
C ALA A 53 -8.40 10.18 12.48
N ASP A 54 -9.59 10.80 12.48
CA ASP A 54 -10.62 10.59 11.47
C ASP A 54 -10.15 11.11 10.10
N TRP A 55 -9.56 12.31 10.08
CA TRP A 55 -8.96 12.88 8.88
C TRP A 55 -7.88 11.96 8.29
N PHE A 56 -6.98 11.47 9.13
CA PHE A 56 -5.87 10.62 8.69
C PHE A 56 -6.37 9.28 8.16
N LEU A 57 -7.35 8.67 8.82
CA LEU A 57 -7.95 7.41 8.39
C LEU A 57 -8.67 7.56 7.04
N ALA A 58 -9.55 8.56 6.92
CA ALA A 58 -10.30 8.83 5.70
C ALA A 58 -9.37 9.15 4.52
N SER A 59 -8.38 10.01 4.73
CA SER A 59 -7.40 10.41 3.71
C SER A 59 -6.55 9.22 3.27
N SER A 60 -6.12 8.38 4.21
CA SER A 60 -5.33 7.18 3.89
C SER A 60 -6.15 6.14 3.12
N ALA A 61 -7.42 5.93 3.50
CA ALA A 61 -8.31 5.01 2.79
C ALA A 61 -8.55 5.46 1.35
N VAL A 62 -8.75 6.76 1.12
CA VAL A 62 -8.89 7.32 -0.24
C VAL A 62 -7.61 7.18 -1.05
N ALA A 63 -6.45 7.47 -0.45
CA ALA A 63 -5.16 7.31 -1.13
C ALA A 63 -4.90 5.85 -1.55
N LEU A 64 -5.21 4.88 -0.67
CA LEU A 64 -5.09 3.46 -1.01
C LEU A 64 -6.08 3.02 -2.09
N ALA A 65 -7.32 3.54 -2.08
CA ALA A 65 -8.30 3.29 -3.13
C ALA A 65 -7.80 3.79 -4.50
N GLN A 66 -7.18 4.98 -4.53
CA GLN A 66 -6.60 5.54 -5.75
C GLN A 66 -5.45 4.68 -6.27
N ILE A 67 -4.51 4.29 -5.40
CA ILE A 67 -3.39 3.41 -5.77
C ILE A 67 -3.89 2.06 -6.31
N LEU A 68 -4.87 1.44 -5.62
CA LEU A 68 -5.46 0.17 -6.05
C LEU A 68 -6.07 0.27 -7.45
N THR A 69 -6.82 1.34 -7.70
CA THR A 69 -7.50 1.59 -8.97
C THR A 69 -6.52 1.92 -10.09
N GLU A 70 -5.46 2.68 -9.79
CA GLU A 70 -4.43 3.04 -10.75
C GLU A 70 -3.65 1.81 -11.26
N TYR A 71 -3.30 0.89 -10.36
CA TYR A 71 -2.45 -0.25 -10.69
C TYR A 71 -3.20 -1.57 -10.91
N GLY A 72 -4.49 -1.62 -10.60
CA GLY A 72 -5.34 -2.80 -10.71
C GLY A 72 -4.95 -3.96 -9.79
N ARG A 73 -4.08 -3.72 -8.79
CA ARG A 73 -3.58 -4.71 -7.83
C ARG A 73 -3.04 -4.03 -6.59
N VAL A 74 -2.80 -4.81 -5.53
CA VAL A 74 -2.09 -4.32 -4.34
C VAL A 74 -0.61 -4.07 -4.66
N THR A 75 -0.16 -2.82 -4.49
CA THR A 75 1.25 -2.44 -4.69
C THR A 75 2.00 -2.19 -3.39
N TRP A 76 1.33 -2.33 -2.25
CA TRP A 76 1.90 -2.12 -0.91
C TRP A 76 2.03 -3.43 -0.14
N GLY A 77 2.80 -3.39 0.95
CA GLY A 77 2.94 -4.55 1.82
C GLY A 77 3.99 -4.36 2.90
N GLU A 78 4.22 -5.41 3.68
CA GLU A 78 5.32 -5.50 4.63
C GLU A 78 6.57 -6.06 3.94
N CYS A 79 7.73 -5.53 4.29
CA CYS A 79 9.00 -5.97 3.72
C CYS A 79 9.25 -7.47 3.96
N ALA A 80 9.51 -8.23 2.88
CA ALA A 80 9.78 -9.66 2.97
C ALA A 80 11.15 -10.03 3.57
N ALA A 81 11.94 -9.07 4.05
CA ALA A 81 13.23 -9.35 4.69
C ALA A 81 13.00 -9.81 6.14
N PRO A 82 13.59 -10.92 6.61
CA PRO A 82 13.24 -11.57 7.89
C PRO A 82 13.35 -10.72 9.17
N ARG A 83 14.03 -9.57 9.10
CA ARG A 83 14.24 -8.65 10.25
C ARG A 83 13.82 -7.22 9.91
N CYS A 84 12.85 -7.05 9.02
CA CYS A 84 12.37 -5.75 8.60
C CYS A 84 10.84 -5.78 8.52
N ALA A 85 10.18 -5.10 9.46
CA ALA A 85 8.73 -4.95 9.48
C ALA A 85 8.26 -3.65 8.82
N THR A 86 9.10 -3.05 7.98
CA THR A 86 8.78 -1.76 7.33
C THR A 86 7.75 -1.98 6.24
N LEU A 87 6.65 -1.23 6.33
CA LEU A 87 5.66 -1.14 5.26
C LEU A 87 6.20 -0.33 4.09
N TYR A 88 5.77 -0.67 2.88
CA TYR A 88 6.08 0.07 1.68
C TYR A 88 4.85 0.28 0.81
N LEU A 89 4.88 1.34 0.02
CA LEU A 89 3.98 1.59 -1.08
C LEU A 89 4.79 1.45 -2.37
N GLY A 90 4.32 0.62 -3.30
CA GLY A 90 4.93 0.50 -4.61
C GLY A 90 4.58 1.72 -5.46
N THR A 91 5.61 2.40 -5.96
CA THR A 91 5.44 3.57 -6.83
C THR A 91 5.77 3.16 -8.27
N GLY A 92 4.76 3.06 -9.12
CA GLY A 92 4.92 2.89 -10.56
C GLY A 92 4.51 1.53 -11.15
N PRO A 93 4.52 1.42 -12.49
CA PRO A 93 3.97 0.27 -13.23
C PRO A 93 4.84 -1.00 -13.18
N GLY A 94 5.93 -0.99 -12.42
CA GLY A 94 6.85 -2.13 -12.31
C GLY A 94 6.24 -3.35 -11.62
N SER A 95 6.98 -4.46 -11.63
CA SER A 95 6.59 -5.68 -10.89
C SER A 95 6.33 -5.37 -9.43
N ALA A 96 5.40 -6.08 -8.80
CA ALA A 96 5.12 -5.95 -7.37
C ALA A 96 6.42 -5.93 -6.54
N HIS A 97 6.61 -4.87 -5.77
CA HIS A 97 7.74 -4.78 -4.85
C HIS A 97 7.55 -5.85 -3.77
N ARG A 98 8.65 -6.45 -3.30
CA ARG A 98 8.67 -7.39 -2.17
C ARG A 98 9.44 -6.85 -0.95
N TYR A 99 10.16 -5.75 -1.13
CA TYR A 99 11.05 -5.20 -0.12
C TYR A 99 10.87 -3.70 -0.04
N CYS A 100 10.98 -3.15 1.16
CA CYS A 100 10.78 -1.71 1.39
C CYS A 100 11.84 -0.81 0.74
N SER A 101 12.99 -1.36 0.34
CA SER A 101 14.09 -0.59 -0.23
C SER A 101 15.05 -1.46 -1.04
N ALA A 102 15.84 -0.81 -1.90
CA ALA A 102 16.94 -1.45 -2.64
C ALA A 102 17.99 -2.09 -1.70
N ALA A 103 18.18 -1.53 -0.51
CA ALA A 103 19.06 -2.08 0.51
C ALA A 103 18.56 -3.43 1.04
N CYS A 104 17.28 -3.54 1.40
CA CYS A 104 16.67 -4.81 1.80
C CYS A 104 16.70 -5.83 0.66
N ALA A 105 16.34 -5.42 -0.56
CA ALA A 105 16.38 -6.30 -1.73
C ALA A 105 17.79 -6.86 -2.00
N SER A 106 18.82 -6.00 -1.91
CA SER A 106 20.22 -6.41 -2.14
C SER A 106 20.74 -7.32 -1.04
N ARG A 107 20.41 -7.06 0.23
CA ARG A 107 20.76 -7.94 1.35
C ARG A 107 20.22 -9.35 1.17
N GLU A 108 18.93 -9.49 0.83
CA GLU A 108 18.33 -10.81 0.61
C GLU A 108 18.87 -11.50 -0.64
N ARG A 109 19.15 -10.76 -1.71
CA ARG A 109 19.81 -11.31 -2.91
C ARG A 109 21.17 -11.92 -2.57
N VAL A 110 21.99 -11.20 -1.81
CA VAL A 110 23.32 -11.66 -1.36
C VAL A 110 23.20 -12.86 -0.42
N ALA A 111 22.28 -12.82 0.55
CA ALA A 111 22.06 -13.92 1.48
C ALA A 111 21.63 -15.20 0.73
N ALA A 112 20.70 -15.09 -0.22
CA ALA A 112 20.27 -16.21 -1.05
C ALA A 112 21.41 -16.77 -1.92
N HIS A 113 22.25 -15.92 -2.49
CA HIS A 113 23.44 -16.35 -3.22
C HIS A 113 24.41 -17.15 -2.32
N ARG A 114 24.70 -16.64 -1.11
CA ARG A 114 25.56 -17.34 -0.14
C ARG A 114 25.00 -18.70 0.28
N ARG A 115 23.68 -18.83 0.48
CA ARG A 115 23.02 -20.11 0.79
C ARG A 115 23.20 -21.13 -0.33
N ARG A 116 22.97 -20.72 -1.59
CA ARG A 116 23.16 -21.59 -2.76
C ARG A 116 24.61 -22.07 -2.92
N ARG A 117 25.59 -21.20 -2.67
CA ARG A 117 27.01 -21.58 -2.74
C ARG A 117 27.44 -22.58 -1.67
N ARG A 118 26.81 -22.56 -0.49
CA ARG A 118 27.07 -23.53 0.58
C ARG A 118 26.45 -24.89 0.25
N ALA A 119 25.21 -24.90 -0.24
CA ALA A 119 24.49 -26.12 -0.60
C ALA A 119 25.05 -26.86 -1.83
N GLY A 120 25.79 -26.18 -2.71
CA GLY A 120 26.47 -26.80 -3.85
C GLY A 120 27.94 -27.15 -3.60
N ALA A 121 28.43 -26.92 -2.38
CA ALA A 121 29.75 -27.36 -1.92
C ALA A 121 29.67 -28.64 -1.05
N GLU A 122 28.45 -29.11 -0.80
CA GLU A 122 28.09 -30.41 -0.22
C GLU A 122 27.69 -31.37 -1.36
#